data_AF-A0A954TXP9-F1
#
_entry.id   AF-A0A954TXP9-F1
#
_cell.length_a   1.000
_cell.length_b   1.000
_cell.length_c   1.000
_cell.angle_alpha   90.00
_cell.angle_beta   90.00
_cell.angle_gamma   90.00
#
_symmetry.space_group_name_H-M   'P 1'
#
loop_
_entity.id
_entity.type
_entity.pdbx_description
1 polymer ?
#
loop_
_entity_poly.entity_id
_entity_poly.type
_entity_poly.pdbx_seq_one_letter_code
_entity_poly.pdbx_strand_id
1 'polypeptide(L)' 'RISHYQQLGVPPERILGLLADWCGTGARTECTLTELLQRFDLQRIPRDPIVFAAEDDAWLRGA' A
#
# COMPACT_ATOMS: atom_id res chain seq x y z
N ARG A 1 6.07 -7.07 10.08
CA ARG A 1 6.06 -5.58 10.07
C ARG A 1 4.65 -5.00 10.06
N ILE A 2 3.66 -5.62 9.41
CA ILE A 2 2.26 -5.13 9.44
C ILE A 2 1.73 -4.95 10.87
N SER A 3 1.98 -5.91 11.77
CA SER A 3 1.56 -5.83 13.18
C SER A 3 2.11 -4.60 13.91
N HIS A 4 3.30 -4.10 13.54
CA HIS A 4 3.87 -2.88 14.12
C HIS A 4 3.02 -1.65 13.76
N TYR A 5 2.64 -1.51 12.49
CA TYR A 5 1.79 -0.41 12.03
C TYR A 5 0.37 -0.52 12.59
N GLN A 6 -0.17 -1.73 12.73
CA GLN A 6 -1.44 -1.95 13.43
C GLN A 6 -1.38 -1.48 14.89
N GLN A 7 -0.30 -1.78 15.61
CA GLN A 7 -0.09 -1.30 16.99
C GLN A 7 0.07 0.22 17.07
N LEU A 8 0.60 0.86 16.03
CA LEU A 8 0.68 2.31 15.91
C LEU A 8 -0.65 2.97 15.50
N GLY A 9 -1.72 2.19 15.31
CA GLY A 9 -3.04 2.70 14.92
C GLY A 9 -3.15 3.08 13.45
N VAL A 10 -2.23 2.62 12.59
CA VAL A 10 -2.31 2.87 11.15
C VAL A 10 -3.55 2.18 10.58
N PRO A 11 -4.43 2.91 9.88
CA PRO A 11 -5.62 2.31 9.31
C PRO A 11 -5.24 1.32 8.21
N PRO A 12 -5.92 0.16 8.12
CA PRO A 12 -5.62 -0.85 7.11
C PRO A 12 -5.76 -0.29 5.68
N GLU A 13 -6.66 0.66 5.45
CA GLU A 13 -6.87 1.33 4.16
C GLU A 13 -5.61 2.03 3.65
N ARG A 14 -4.75 2.50 4.57
CA ARG A 14 -3.48 3.18 4.25
C ARG A 14 -2.41 2.19 3.85
N ILE A 15 -2.41 1.00 4.46
CA ILE A 15 -1.58 -0.13 4.03
C ILE A 15 -2.02 -0.61 2.64
N LEU A 16 -3.32 -0.73 2.41
CA LEU A 16 -3.88 -1.09 1.11
C LEU A 16 -3.54 -0.06 0.03
N GLY A 17 -3.57 1.24 0.37
CA GLY A 17 -3.13 2.31 -0.52
C GLY A 17 -1.65 2.22 -0.93
N LEU A 18 -0.77 1.85 0.00
CA LEU A 18 0.64 1.61 -0.30
C LEU A 18 0.82 0.39 -1.22
N LEU A 19 0.08 -0.69 -0.95
CA LEU A 19 0.10 -1.88 -1.81
C LEU A 19 -0.44 -1.59 -3.21
N ALA A 20 -1.46 -0.74 -3.33
CA ALA A 20 -2.01 -0.34 -4.63
C ALA A 20 -0.97 0.36 -5.51
N ASP A 21 -0.22 1.28 -4.91
CA ASP A 21 0.88 2.00 -5.54
C ASP A 21 1.99 1.05 -6.00
N TRP A 22 2.44 0.18 -5.11
CA TRP A 22 3.45 -0.83 -5.41
C TRP A 22 3.01 -1.83 -6.49
N CYS A 23 1.75 -2.27 -6.47
CA CYS A 23 1.24 -3.20 -7.47
C CYS A 23 0.91 -2.52 -8.82
N GLY A 24 1.08 -1.20 -8.95
CA GLY A 24 0.72 -0.47 -10.16
C GLY A 24 -0.79 -0.38 -10.43
N THR A 25 -1.61 -0.62 -9.41
CA THR A 25 -3.08 -0.69 -9.48
C THR A 25 -3.77 0.60 -9.05
N GLY A 26 -3.01 1.62 -8.65
CA GLY A 26 -3.54 2.94 -8.32
C GLY A 26 -2.48 3.89 -7.81
N ALA A 27 -2.92 5.10 -7.43
CA ALA A 27 -2.08 6.04 -6.71
C ALA A 27 -1.97 5.65 -5.24
N ARG A 28 -0.90 6.14 -4.59
CA ARG A 28 -0.69 6.04 -3.14
C ARG A 28 -1.72 6.88 -2.37
N THR A 29 -2.91 6.32 -2.20
CA THR A 29 -4.05 6.92 -1.49
C THR A 29 -4.78 5.83 -0.70
N GLU A 30 -5.33 6.18 0.46
CA GLU A 30 -6.12 5.24 1.27
C GLU A 30 -7.26 4.64 0.43
N CYS A 31 -7.43 3.32 0.50
CA CYS A 31 -8.55 2.64 -0.17
C CYS A 31 -8.95 1.36 0.54
N THR A 32 -10.20 0.95 0.31
CA THR A 32 -10.74 -0.31 0.80
C THR A 32 -10.22 -1.49 -0.01
N LEU A 33 -10.34 -2.70 0.55
CA LEU A 33 -9.98 -3.93 -0.16
C LEU A 33 -10.82 -4.12 -1.43
N THR A 34 -12.11 -3.78 -1.38
CA THR A 34 -13.01 -3.88 -2.53
C THR A 34 -12.56 -2.99 -3.68
N GLU A 35 -12.20 -1.73 -3.39
CA GLU A 35 -11.70 -0.80 -4.40
C GLU A 35 -10.34 -1.24 -4.96
N LEU A 36 -9.48 -1.84 -4.14
CA LEU A 36 -8.22 -2.41 -4.60
C LEU A 36 -8.48 -3.57 -5.58
N LEU A 37 -9.34 -4.52 -5.21
CA LEU A 37 -9.65 -5.69 -6.02
C LEU A 37 -10.29 -5.32 -7.37
N GLN A 38 -11.12 -4.28 -7.42
CA GLN A 38 -11.71 -3.78 -8.67
C GLN A 38 -10.68 -3.26 -9.67
N ARG A 39 -9.54 -2.75 -9.19
CA ARG A 39 -8.46 -2.18 -10.01
C ARG A 39 -7.28 -3.13 -10.21
N PHE A 40 -7.29 -4.27 -9.52
CA PHE A 40 -6.18 -5.20 -9.53
C PHE A 40 -6.08 -5.92 -10.86
N ASP A 41 -4.91 -5.82 -11.49
CA ASP A 41 -4.60 -6.50 -12.73
C ASP A 41 -3.19 -7.08 -12.63
N LEU A 42 -3.09 -8.41 -12.73
CA LEU A 42 -1.84 -9.14 -12.65
C LEU A 42 -0.84 -8.71 -13.74
N GLN A 43 -1.33 -8.25 -14.90
CA GLN A 43 -0.48 -7.81 -16.00
C GLN A 43 0.22 -6.47 -15.71
N ARG A 44 -0.31 -5.69 -14.76
CA ARG A 44 0.20 -4.37 -14.37
C ARG A 44 1.17 -4.41 -13.20
N ILE A 45 1.34 -5.57 -12.57
CA ILE A 45 2.26 -5.73 -11.45
C ILE A 45 3.70 -5.54 -11.93
N PRO A 46 4.48 -4.63 -11.31
CA PRO A 46 5.89 -4.49 -11.59
C PRO A 46 6.64 -5.80 -11.40
N ARG A 47 7.52 -6.14 -12.35
CA ARG A 47 8.34 -7.36 -12.27
C ARG A 47 9.68 -7.15 -11.57
N ASP A 48 10.06 -5.88 -11.41
CA ASP A 48 11.26 -5.50 -10.68
C ASP A 48 11.02 -5.55 -9.16
N PRO A 49 12.06 -5.82 -8.36
CA PRO A 49 11.94 -5.84 -6.91
C PRO A 49 11.46 -4.50 -6.36
N ILE A 50 10.43 -4.54 -5.52
CA ILE A 50 9.96 -3.38 -4.77
C ILE A 50 10.62 -3.40 -3.41
N VAL A 51 11.38 -2.35 -3.10
CA VAL A 51 12.07 -2.19 -1.82
C VAL A 51 11.26 -1.23 -0.96
N PHE A 52 10.90 -1.66 0.24
CA PHE A 52 10.29 -0.78 1.23
C PHE A 52 11.31 0.27 1.69
N ALA A 53 11.06 1.53 1.39
CA ALA A 53 11.95 2.66 1.63
C ALA A 53 11.46 3.55 2.79
N ALA A 54 12.22 4.59 3.11
CA ALA A 54 11.90 5.50 4.22
C ALA A 54 10.60 6.29 3.96
N GLU A 55 10.31 6.58 2.69
CA GLU A 55 9.13 7.29 2.24
C GLU A 55 7.85 6.47 2.45
N ASP A 56 7.95 5.14 2.37
CA ASP A 56 6.84 4.22 2.63
C ASP A 56 6.51 4.17 4.12
N ASP A 57 7.53 4.22 4.98
CA ASP A 57 7.37 4.31 6.43
C ASP A 57 6.76 5.65 6.84
N ALA A 58 7.26 6.76 6.29
CA ALA A 58 6.71 8.09 6.51
C ALA A 58 5.23 8.14 6.08
N TRP A 59 4.92 7.60 4.89
CA TRP A 59 3.55 7.48 4.41
C TRP A 59 2.68 6.74 5.41
N LEU A 60 3.06 5.54 5.86
CA LEU A 60 2.26 4.74 6.79
C LEU A 60 2.05 5.43 8.15
N ARG A 61 3.04 6.20 8.61
CA ARG A 61 2.95 6.94 9.88
C ARG A 61 2.17 8.25 9.80
N GLY A 62 1.86 8.73 8.59
CA GLY A 62 1.21 10.04 8.40
C GLY A 62 2.11 11.23 8.73
N ALA A 63 3.41 11.07 8.55
CA ALA A 63 4.41 12.13 8.71
C ALA A 63 4.57 12.97 7.45
#